data_AF-A0A4Y2BJP1-F1
#
_entry.id   AF-A0A4Y2BJP1-F1
#
_cell.length_a   1.000
_cell.length_b   1.000
_cell.length_c   1.000
_cell.angle_alpha   90.00
_cell.angle_beta   90.00
_cell.angle_gamma   90.00
#
_symmetry.space_group_name_H-M   'P 1'
#
loop_
_entity.id
_entity.type
_entity.pdbx_description
1 polymer ?
#
loop_
_entity_poly.entity_id
_entity_poly.type
_entity_poly.pdbx_seq_one_letter_code
_entity_poly.pdbx_strand_id
1 'polypeptide(L)'
;MPGAGFEPAITSVNQRREDESQHTENPPTDRELFEFNNGIEGCEEVLEEDIFEWLHVEKQHPSFQILNDEEIIQAVDPSSEINDADNEDQDFEDLRNISHTEGVQALTTALKYLEQTSDVTPIDLLLLKNWLDRAATDRNSGLLQRKVTDYFKK
;
A
#
# COMPACT_ATOMS: atom_id res chain seq x y z
N MET A 1 57.34 -13.40 -3.70
CA MET A 1 56.98 -12.52 -2.57
C MET A 1 57.94 -11.35 -2.54
N PRO A 2 57.52 -10.11 -2.29
CA PRO A 2 56.20 -9.47 -2.42
C PRO A 2 56.31 -8.23 -3.36
N GLY A 3 55.30 -7.47 -3.76
CA GLY A 3 53.86 -7.42 -3.46
C GLY A 3 53.37 -6.08 -4.03
N ALA A 4 52.49 -6.13 -5.03
CA ALA A 4 51.83 -4.94 -5.56
C ALA A 4 50.74 -4.52 -4.57
N GLY A 5 50.95 -3.37 -3.92
CA GLY A 5 49.94 -2.73 -3.10
C GLY A 5 48.93 -1.99 -3.98
N PHE A 6 47.77 -2.58 -4.18
CA PHE A 6 46.57 -1.88 -4.63
C PHE A 6 45.98 -1.21 -3.39
N GLU A 7 46.05 0.12 -3.28
CA GLU A 7 45.25 0.85 -2.31
C GLU A 7 43.82 0.99 -2.86
N PRO A 8 42.80 0.44 -2.18
CA PRO A 8 41.42 0.69 -2.58
C PRO A 8 41.02 2.12 -2.17
N ALA A 9 40.41 2.85 -3.10
CA ALA A 9 39.80 4.15 -2.87
C ALA A 9 38.59 4.02 -1.92
N ILE A 10 38.84 4.05 -0.61
CA ILE A 10 37.78 4.05 0.43
C ILE A 10 37.36 5.50 0.80
N THR A 11 37.52 6.46 -0.11
CA THR A 11 37.12 7.86 0.16
C THR A 11 35.76 8.20 -0.44
N SER A 12 35.24 7.43 -1.40
CA SER A 12 33.99 7.78 -2.10
C SER A 12 32.70 7.20 -1.50
N VAL A 13 32.79 6.35 -0.48
CA VAL A 13 31.60 5.72 0.17
C VAL A 13 31.18 6.46 1.44
N ASN A 14 32.09 7.17 2.11
CA ASN A 14 31.75 7.91 3.32
C ASN A 14 31.13 9.29 3.02
N GLN A 15 31.47 9.91 1.88
CA GLN A 15 30.83 11.16 1.45
C GLN A 15 29.33 10.96 1.14
N ARG A 16 28.91 9.75 0.79
CA ARG A 16 27.50 9.44 0.47
C ARG A 16 26.64 9.12 1.69
N ARG A 17 27.25 8.95 2.87
CA ARG A 17 26.55 8.59 4.13
C ARG A 17 26.41 9.76 5.10
N GLU A 18 27.11 10.87 4.89
CA GLU A 18 26.99 12.05 5.75
C GLU A 18 25.85 12.98 5.31
N ASP A 19 25.40 12.92 4.04
CA ASP A 19 24.27 13.71 3.54
C ASP A 19 22.89 13.15 3.95
N GLU A 20 22.80 11.88 4.39
CA GLU A 20 21.52 11.29 4.84
C GLU A 20 21.23 11.52 6.33
N SER A 21 22.15 12.12 7.09
CA SER A 21 22.07 12.18 8.56
C SER A 21 21.54 13.51 9.14
N GLN A 22 21.05 14.44 8.32
CA GLN A 22 20.58 15.77 8.79
C GLN A 22 19.27 16.22 8.14
N HIS A 23 18.39 15.32 7.67
CA HIS A 23 17.04 15.74 7.29
C HIS A 23 16.12 15.78 8.52
N THR A 24 16.47 16.64 9.48
CA THR A 24 15.48 17.31 10.32
C THR A 24 15.05 18.58 9.59
N GLU A 25 14.53 18.45 8.37
CA GLU A 25 13.85 19.58 7.75
C GLU A 25 12.45 19.59 8.36
N ASN A 26 12.10 20.69 9.03
CA ASN A 26 10.73 20.89 9.48
C ASN A 26 9.82 20.70 8.26
N PRO A 27 8.67 20.03 8.40
CA PRO A 27 7.77 19.85 7.27
C PRO A 27 7.44 21.23 6.68
N PRO A 28 7.44 21.36 5.34
CA PRO A 28 7.21 22.64 4.69
C PRO A 28 5.85 23.20 5.12
N THR A 29 5.82 24.51 5.32
CA THR A 29 4.63 25.24 5.77
C THR A 29 3.60 25.25 4.64
N ASP A 30 2.30 25.32 4.98
CA ASP A 30 1.19 25.44 4.01
C ASP A 30 1.45 26.54 2.97
N ARG A 31 1.97 27.68 3.42
CA ARG A 31 2.38 28.79 2.58
C ARG A 31 3.52 28.47 1.61
N GLU A 32 4.52 27.71 2.05
CA GLU A 32 5.68 27.37 1.20
C GLU A 32 5.27 26.42 0.07
N LEU A 33 4.36 25.49 0.35
CA LEU A 33 3.78 24.59 -0.65
C LEU A 33 2.84 25.32 -1.61
N PHE A 34 2.09 26.31 -1.14
CA PHE A 34 1.26 27.15 -2.00
C PHE A 34 2.09 27.99 -2.97
N GLU A 35 3.16 28.62 -2.49
CA GLU A 35 4.07 29.39 -3.34
C GLU A 35 4.76 28.49 -4.39
N PHE A 36 5.07 27.23 -4.03
CA PHE A 36 5.59 26.24 -4.95
C PHE A 36 4.58 25.86 -6.04
N ASN A 37 3.34 25.53 -5.66
CA ASN A 37 2.30 25.13 -6.61
C ASN A 37 1.94 26.24 -7.60
N ASN A 38 1.92 27.50 -7.15
CA ASN A 38 1.69 28.66 -8.03
C ASN A 38 2.82 28.88 -9.05
N GLY A 39 4.00 28.27 -8.84
CA GLY A 39 5.10 28.30 -9.80
C GLY A 39 4.98 27.25 -10.90
N ILE A 40 4.03 26.32 -10.83
CA ILE A 40 3.83 25.23 -11.79
C ILE A 40 2.76 25.64 -12.81
N GLU A 41 3.13 25.63 -14.09
CA GLU A 41 2.20 25.88 -15.20
C GLU A 41 1.06 24.85 -15.18
N GLY A 42 -0.19 25.33 -15.16
CA GLY A 42 -1.39 24.48 -15.10
C GLY A 42 -1.89 24.18 -13.68
N CYS A 43 -1.29 24.78 -12.64
CA CYS A 43 -1.74 24.67 -11.25
C CYS A 43 -2.45 25.93 -10.72
N GLU A 44 -2.90 26.84 -11.61
CA GLU A 44 -3.48 28.13 -11.23
C GLU A 44 -4.83 28.02 -10.49
N GLU A 45 -5.49 26.86 -10.59
CA GLU A 45 -6.76 26.58 -9.91
C GLU A 45 -6.58 26.11 -8.45
N VAL A 46 -5.35 25.77 -8.03
CA VAL A 46 -5.08 25.32 -6.66
C VAL A 46 -5.10 26.53 -5.72
N LEU A 47 -6.00 26.51 -4.75
CA LEU A 47 -6.11 27.53 -3.71
C LEU A 47 -5.28 27.15 -2.48
N GLU A 48 -4.93 28.15 -1.68
CA GLU A 48 -4.24 27.95 -0.40
C GLU A 48 -5.06 27.07 0.55
N GLU A 49 -6.40 27.17 0.47
CA GLU A 49 -7.33 26.30 1.22
C GLU A 49 -7.22 24.83 0.80
N ASP A 50 -6.99 24.53 -0.49
CA ASP A 50 -6.86 23.13 -0.96
C ASP A 50 -5.62 22.47 -0.34
N ILE A 51 -4.52 23.23 -0.24
CA ILE A 51 -3.28 22.77 0.38
C ILE A 51 -3.46 22.63 1.90
N PHE A 52 -4.18 23.56 2.52
CA PHE A 52 -4.53 23.46 3.93
C PHE A 52 -5.37 22.21 4.23
N GLU A 53 -6.41 21.94 3.44
CA GLU A 53 -7.24 20.74 3.58
C GLU A 53 -6.41 19.46 3.42
N TRP A 54 -5.51 19.40 2.43
CA TRP A 54 -4.65 18.23 2.22
C TRP A 54 -3.72 17.97 3.41
N LEU A 55 -3.02 19.01 3.89
CA LEU A 55 -2.14 18.91 5.05
C LEU A 55 -2.90 18.61 6.34
N HIS A 56 -4.14 19.09 6.45
CA HIS A 56 -4.99 18.87 7.62
C HIS A 56 -5.49 17.42 7.69
N VAL A 57 -5.82 16.81 6.54
CA VAL A 57 -6.18 15.39 6.45
C VAL A 57 -4.99 14.50 6.77
N GLU A 58 -3.81 14.82 6.25
CA GLU A 58 -2.57 14.09 6.51
C GLU A 58 -2.21 14.07 8.01
N LYS A 59 -2.30 15.24 8.68
CA LYS A 59 -2.00 15.36 10.12
C LYS A 59 -2.96 14.62 11.04
N GLN A 60 -4.20 14.36 10.61
CA GLN A 60 -5.21 13.67 11.41
C GLN A 60 -5.25 12.17 11.16
N HIS A 61 -4.65 11.70 10.08
CA HIS A 61 -4.78 10.32 9.69
C HIS A 61 -3.70 9.44 10.37
N PRO A 62 -4.08 8.42 11.16
CA PRO A 62 -3.15 7.64 11.98
C PRO A 62 -2.04 6.93 11.19
N SER A 63 -2.23 6.72 9.88
CA SER A 63 -1.23 6.07 9.02
C SER A 63 -0.06 6.98 8.62
N PHE A 64 -0.14 8.28 8.89
CA PHE A 64 0.93 9.25 8.59
C PHE A 64 1.72 9.64 9.83
N GLN A 65 1.61 8.83 10.90
CA GLN A 65 2.48 8.97 12.05
C GLN A 65 3.94 8.78 11.61
N ILE A 66 4.76 9.79 11.88
CA ILE A 66 6.22 9.69 11.72
C ILE A 66 6.73 8.86 12.90
N LEU A 67 7.17 7.65 12.60
CA LEU A 67 7.75 6.74 13.58
C LEU A 67 9.27 6.94 13.63
N ASN A 68 9.84 6.89 14.84
CA ASN A 68 11.29 6.79 15.00
C ASN A 68 11.80 5.36 14.77
N ASP A 69 13.12 5.18 14.67
CA ASP A 69 13.74 3.88 14.36
C ASP A 69 13.31 2.78 15.36
N GLU A 70 13.21 3.08 16.65
CA GLU A 70 12.75 2.13 17.66
C GLU A 70 11.26 1.77 17.51
N GLU A 71 10.42 2.73 17.19
CA GLU A 71 8.97 2.54 16.92
C GLU A 71 8.73 1.75 15.64
N ILE A 72 9.55 1.96 14.60
CA ILE A 72 9.52 1.18 13.35
C ILE A 72 9.88 -0.28 13.64
N ILE A 73 10.95 -0.51 14.41
CA ILE A 73 11.36 -1.87 14.78
C ILE A 73 10.25 -2.57 15.58
N GLN A 74 9.58 -1.85 16.49
CA GLN A 74 8.47 -2.38 17.27
C GLN A 74 7.24 -2.69 16.42
N ALA A 75 6.91 -1.83 15.45
CA ALA A 75 5.79 -2.05 14.52
C ALA A 75 6.02 -3.25 13.58
N VAL A 76 7.28 -3.59 13.32
CA VAL A 76 7.70 -4.71 12.46
C VAL A 76 7.90 -6.01 13.26
N ASP A 77 7.89 -5.96 14.59
CA ASP A 77 8.12 -7.13 15.42
C ASP A 77 6.97 -8.14 15.25
N PRO A 78 7.23 -9.34 14.68
CA PRO A 78 6.18 -10.35 14.47
C PRO A 78 5.64 -10.91 15.80
N SER A 79 6.28 -10.60 16.94
CA SER A 79 5.79 -10.90 18.28
C SER A 79 4.57 -10.07 18.69
N SER A 80 4.38 -8.90 18.06
CA SER A 80 3.10 -8.19 18.06
C SER A 80 2.23 -8.72 16.92
N GLU A 81 2.15 -10.03 16.81
CA GLU A 81 0.99 -10.70 16.25
C GLU A 81 -0.23 -10.09 16.94
N ILE A 82 -1.00 -9.35 16.14
CA ILE A 82 -2.45 -9.31 16.22
C ILE A 82 -2.86 -10.68 16.75
N ASN A 83 -3.54 -10.65 17.89
CA ASN A 83 -4.02 -11.83 18.56
C ASN A 83 -5.04 -12.50 17.64
N ASP A 84 -4.56 -13.25 16.64
CA ASP A 84 -5.24 -14.32 15.92
C ASP A 84 -5.32 -15.53 16.87
N ALA A 85 -5.65 -15.24 18.14
CA ALA A 85 -6.28 -16.20 19.01
C ALA A 85 -7.63 -16.49 18.36
N ASP A 86 -7.58 -17.49 17.50
CA ASP A 86 -8.59 -18.49 17.24
C ASP A 86 -9.42 -18.73 18.51
N ASN A 87 -10.36 -17.82 18.76
CA ASN A 87 -11.47 -18.04 19.66
C ASN A 87 -12.52 -18.74 18.82
N GLU A 88 -12.26 -20.01 18.58
CA GLU A 88 -13.31 -20.99 18.41
C GLU A 88 -14.28 -20.85 19.61
N ASP A 89 -15.57 -20.82 19.31
CA ASP A 89 -16.71 -20.84 20.23
C ASP A 89 -17.21 -19.51 20.83
N GLN A 90 -17.74 -18.64 19.97
CA GLN A 90 -18.95 -17.87 20.31
C GLN A 90 -19.97 -17.90 19.16
N ASP A 91 -20.81 -18.93 19.22
CA ASP A 91 -22.25 -19.00 18.85
C ASP A 91 -22.87 -17.79 18.10
N PHE A 92 -22.36 -17.48 16.91
CA PHE A 92 -22.99 -16.59 15.92
C PHE A 92 -23.31 -17.43 14.68
N GLU A 93 -24.56 -17.88 14.59
CA GLU A 93 -25.27 -18.34 13.39
C GLU A 93 -24.49 -18.16 12.07
N ASP A 94 -23.92 -19.25 11.55
CA ASP A 94 -23.55 -19.53 10.15
C ASP A 94 -23.16 -18.32 9.25
N LEU A 95 -22.30 -17.41 9.73
CA LEU A 95 -21.64 -16.44 8.86
C LEU A 95 -20.46 -17.11 8.15
N ARG A 96 -20.76 -18.08 7.28
CA ARG A 96 -19.79 -18.57 6.30
C ARG A 96 -19.37 -17.40 5.43
N ASN A 97 -18.14 -16.92 5.61
CA ASN A 97 -17.52 -15.96 4.71
C ASN A 97 -17.62 -16.49 3.27
N ILE A 98 -18.10 -15.66 2.35
CA ILE A 98 -18.19 -15.99 0.93
C ILE A 98 -16.79 -16.31 0.42
N SER A 99 -16.59 -17.52 -0.11
CA SER A 99 -15.27 -17.90 -0.66
C SER A 99 -14.92 -17.06 -1.89
N HIS A 100 -13.63 -16.86 -2.20
CA HIS A 100 -13.25 -16.12 -3.41
C HIS A 100 -13.87 -16.70 -4.70
N THR A 101 -14.01 -18.02 -4.78
CA THR A 101 -14.67 -18.69 -5.91
C THR A 101 -16.15 -18.32 -5.99
N GLU A 102 -16.85 -18.32 -4.86
CA GLU A 102 -18.26 -17.95 -4.76
C GLU A 102 -18.48 -16.46 -5.05
N GLY A 103 -17.60 -15.59 -4.54
CA GLY A 103 -17.60 -14.16 -4.84
C GLY A 103 -17.43 -13.87 -6.33
N VAL A 104 -16.46 -14.52 -6.99
CA VAL A 104 -16.28 -14.42 -8.44
C VAL A 104 -17.52 -14.90 -9.20
N GLN A 105 -18.15 -16.00 -8.77
CA GLN A 105 -19.36 -16.52 -9.40
C GLN A 105 -20.55 -15.56 -9.23
N ALA A 106 -20.72 -14.98 -8.06
CA ALA A 106 -21.76 -13.99 -7.77
C ALA A 106 -21.59 -12.73 -8.63
N LEU A 107 -20.37 -12.17 -8.68
CA LEU A 107 -20.04 -11.00 -9.49
C LEU A 107 -20.22 -11.26 -10.98
N THR A 108 -19.84 -12.44 -11.46
CA THR A 108 -20.06 -12.86 -12.86
C THR A 108 -21.56 -12.91 -13.19
N THR A 109 -22.37 -13.42 -12.26
CA THR A 109 -23.82 -13.52 -12.44
C THR A 109 -24.47 -12.14 -12.44
N ALA A 110 -24.06 -11.26 -11.54
CA ALA A 110 -24.51 -9.87 -11.50
C ALA A 110 -24.15 -9.11 -12.79
N LEU A 111 -22.94 -9.31 -13.31
CA LEU A 111 -22.50 -8.66 -14.55
C LEU A 111 -23.35 -9.09 -15.74
N LYS A 112 -23.64 -10.39 -15.85
CA LYS A 112 -24.52 -10.93 -16.90
C LYS A 112 -25.95 -10.36 -16.81
N TYR A 113 -26.44 -10.12 -15.61
CA TYR A 113 -27.75 -9.48 -15.41
C TYR A 113 -27.73 -8.02 -15.87
N LEU A 114 -26.73 -7.24 -15.46
CA LEU A 114 -26.61 -5.83 -15.85
C LEU A 114 -26.42 -5.63 -17.35
N GLU A 115 -25.71 -6.55 -18.02
CA GLU A 115 -25.56 -6.53 -19.48
C GLU A 115 -26.89 -6.77 -20.24
N GLN A 116 -27.91 -7.33 -19.58
CA GLN A 116 -29.24 -7.58 -20.16
C GLN A 116 -30.24 -6.46 -19.89
N THR A 117 -29.99 -5.62 -18.89
CA THR A 117 -30.85 -4.51 -18.53
C THR A 117 -30.55 -3.28 -19.39
N SER A 118 -31.58 -2.59 -19.86
CA SER A 118 -31.45 -1.42 -20.73
C SER A 118 -31.11 -0.11 -20.01
N ASP A 119 -31.16 -0.10 -18.67
CA ASP A 119 -31.03 1.09 -17.82
C ASP A 119 -29.69 1.15 -17.07
N VAL A 120 -28.68 0.45 -17.60
CA VAL A 120 -27.35 0.37 -16.98
C VAL A 120 -26.40 1.33 -17.69
N THR A 121 -25.71 2.15 -16.91
CA THR A 121 -24.71 3.05 -17.46
C THR A 121 -23.40 2.31 -17.71
N PRO A 122 -22.55 2.79 -18.66
CA PRO A 122 -21.22 2.22 -18.85
C PRO A 122 -20.35 2.26 -17.59
N ILE A 123 -20.58 3.23 -16.70
CA ILE A 123 -19.84 3.38 -15.43
C ILE A 123 -20.16 2.22 -14.49
N ASP A 124 -21.42 1.82 -14.39
CA ASP A 124 -21.84 0.69 -13.54
C ASP A 124 -21.19 -0.62 -13.98
N LEU A 125 -21.13 -0.86 -15.30
CA LEU A 125 -20.46 -2.03 -15.87
C LEU A 125 -18.96 -2.01 -15.62
N LEU A 126 -18.33 -0.84 -15.75
CA LEU A 126 -16.89 -0.70 -15.50
C LEU A 126 -16.55 -0.96 -14.04
N LEU A 127 -17.34 -0.41 -13.10
CA LEU A 127 -17.17 -0.62 -11.68
C LEU A 127 -17.28 -2.10 -11.33
N LEU A 128 -18.31 -2.79 -11.83
CA LEU A 128 -18.52 -4.21 -11.53
C LEU A 128 -17.43 -5.10 -12.14
N LYS A 129 -16.93 -4.77 -13.34
CA LYS A 129 -15.77 -5.47 -13.93
C LYS A 129 -14.51 -5.32 -13.08
N ASN A 130 -14.25 -4.11 -12.55
CA ASN A 130 -13.12 -3.88 -11.66
C ASN A 130 -13.21 -4.74 -10.38
N TRP A 131 -14.39 -4.82 -9.76
CA TRP A 131 -14.62 -5.71 -8.61
C TRP A 131 -14.40 -7.19 -8.95
N LEU A 132 -14.85 -7.63 -10.13
CA LEU A 132 -14.62 -9.00 -10.60
C LEU A 132 -13.13 -9.30 -10.82
N ASP A 133 -12.39 -8.38 -11.41
CA ASP A 133 -10.94 -8.52 -11.65
C ASP A 133 -10.17 -8.58 -10.34
N ARG A 134 -10.55 -7.78 -9.35
CA ARG A 134 -9.97 -7.83 -8.01
C ARG A 134 -10.25 -9.16 -7.32
N ALA A 135 -11.51 -9.61 -7.32
CA ALA A 135 -11.89 -10.90 -6.74
C ALA A 135 -11.19 -12.08 -7.43
N ALA A 136 -11.00 -12.02 -8.75
CA ALA A 136 -10.24 -13.02 -9.52
C ALA A 136 -8.75 -12.98 -9.18
N THR A 137 -8.18 -11.79 -8.98
CA THR A 137 -6.80 -11.60 -8.55
C THR A 137 -6.59 -12.17 -7.16
N ASP A 138 -7.49 -11.91 -6.21
CA ASP A 138 -7.43 -12.44 -4.84
C ASP A 138 -7.56 -13.97 -4.82
N ARG A 139 -8.45 -14.53 -5.64
CA ARG A 139 -8.54 -15.98 -5.85
C ARG A 139 -7.21 -16.58 -6.33
N ASN A 140 -6.49 -15.85 -7.18
CA ASN A 140 -5.23 -16.32 -7.76
C ASN A 140 -4.02 -16.01 -6.87
N SER A 141 -4.07 -14.99 -6.00
CA SER A 141 -2.98 -14.64 -5.08
C SER A 141 -2.84 -15.66 -3.94
N GLY A 142 -3.94 -16.34 -3.57
CA GLY A 142 -3.90 -17.52 -2.71
C GLY A 142 -3.20 -18.75 -3.32
N LEU A 143 -2.94 -18.74 -4.63
CA LEU A 143 -2.18 -19.77 -5.33
C LEU A 143 -0.70 -19.38 -5.41
N LEU A 144 0.00 -19.36 -4.26
CA LEU A 144 1.46 -19.22 -4.28
C LEU A 144 2.05 -20.35 -5.12
N GLN A 145 2.84 -19.99 -6.14
CA GLN A 145 3.62 -20.95 -6.91
C GLN A 145 4.51 -21.71 -5.92
N ARG A 146 4.26 -23.02 -5.75
CA ARG A 146 5.12 -23.88 -4.92
C ARG A 146 6.56 -23.69 -5.35
N LYS A 147 7.45 -23.44 -4.39
CA LYS A 147 8.88 -23.34 -4.70
C LYS A 147 9.32 -24.71 -5.20
N VAL A 148 10.24 -24.72 -6.17
CA VAL A 148 10.81 -25.98 -6.68
C VAL A 148 11.34 -26.86 -5.54
N THR A 149 11.83 -26.23 -4.46
CA THR A 149 12.24 -26.89 -3.20
C THR A 149 11.13 -27.66 -2.47
N ASP A 150 9.87 -27.28 -2.62
CA ASP A 150 8.72 -27.93 -1.98
C ASP A 150 8.44 -29.32 -2.59
N TYR A 151 8.96 -29.59 -3.79
CA TYR A 151 8.86 -30.91 -4.45
C TYR A 151 9.96 -31.89 -4.04
N PHE A 152 11.02 -31.41 -3.37
CA PHE A 152 12.14 -32.23 -2.93
C PHE A 152 12.02 -32.71 -1.47
N LYS A 153 11.00 -32.26 -0.75
CA LYS A 153 10.69 -32.73 0.60
C LYS A 153 9.85 -34.01 0.49
N LYS A 154 10.52 -35.16 0.49
CA LYS A 154 9.93 -36.49 0.65
C LYS A 154 10.47 -37.15 1.91
#